data_AF-A0AAW0CBZ2-F1
#
_entry.id   AF-A0AAW0CBZ2-F1
#
_cell.length_a   1.000
_cell.length_b   1.000
_cell.length_c   1.000
_cell.angle_alpha   90.00
_cell.angle_beta   90.00
_cell.angle_gamma   90.00
#
_symmetry.space_group_name_H-M   'P 1'
#
loop_
_entity.id
_entity.type
_entity.pdbx_description
1 polymer ?
#
loop_
_entity_poly.entity_id
_entity_poly.type
_entity_poly.pdbx_seq_one_letter_code
_entity_poly.pdbx_strand_id
1 'polypeptide(L)'
;MRLSLLYTYDALQLIGFALNAVIVITAFISTKVRRTTVWYSFMSAWVLWCISYSLLLGYQLEGSPPFSLCLFQAGTIYAAPPCNALLTLGILAQLYISLSATIKQRRPPSWINATILAVPIVVYLSVFVGVMALGLSDRDRVVRDTSRMYCNLSGGIASSISAALVGLASLAMLILEGRVYQLKVCRPS
;
A
#
# COMPACT_ATOMS: atom_id res chain seq x y z
N MET A 1 -8.39 -19.85 21.38
CA MET A 1 -7.91 -19.85 19.97
C MET A 1 -8.05 -18.49 19.28
N ARG A 2 -9.13 -17.70 19.48
CA ARG A 2 -9.25 -16.36 18.86
C ARG A 2 -8.35 -15.28 19.48
N LEU A 3 -8.11 -15.32 20.79
CA LEU A 3 -7.26 -14.35 21.50
C LEU A 3 -5.79 -14.40 21.05
N SER A 4 -5.24 -15.62 20.91
CA SER A 4 -3.85 -15.80 20.47
C SER A 4 -3.62 -15.24 19.08
N LEU A 5 -4.58 -15.43 18.15
CA LEU A 5 -4.50 -14.87 16.80
C LEU A 5 -4.50 -13.34 16.81
N LEU A 6 -5.31 -12.73 17.66
CA LEU A 6 -5.38 -11.28 17.82
C LEU A 6 -4.04 -10.73 18.33
N TYR A 7 -3.48 -11.30 19.41
CA TYR A 7 -2.18 -10.87 19.93
C TYR A 7 -1.04 -11.08 18.93
N THR A 8 -1.03 -12.21 18.20
CA THR A 8 -0.04 -12.44 17.15
C THR A 8 -0.18 -11.40 16.04
N TYR A 9 -1.40 -11.10 15.61
CA TYR A 9 -1.68 -10.10 14.60
C TYR A 9 -1.19 -8.71 15.05
N ASP A 10 -1.52 -8.27 16.26
CA ASP A 10 -1.09 -6.98 16.80
C ASP A 10 0.43 -6.90 16.94
N ALA A 11 1.06 -7.97 17.44
CA ALA A 11 2.52 -8.06 17.56
C ALA A 11 3.19 -7.94 16.18
N LEU A 12 2.68 -8.63 15.17
CA LEU A 12 3.21 -8.54 13.81
C LEU A 12 3.07 -7.13 13.23
N GLN A 13 1.94 -6.45 13.47
CA GLN A 13 1.76 -5.06 13.01
C GLN A 13 2.69 -4.09 13.70
N LEU A 14 2.90 -4.22 15.02
CA LEU A 14 3.80 -3.36 15.78
C LEU A 14 5.27 -3.60 15.41
N ILE A 15 5.67 -4.85 15.21
CA ILE A 15 7.01 -5.20 14.72
C ILE A 15 7.20 -4.65 13.31
N GLY A 16 6.23 -4.86 12.42
CA GLY A 16 6.25 -4.32 11.05
C GLY A 16 6.37 -2.80 11.04
N PHE A 17 5.61 -2.10 11.89
CA PHE A 17 5.70 -0.65 12.07
C PHE A 17 7.11 -0.24 12.52
N ALA A 18 7.63 -0.85 13.59
CA ALA A 18 8.93 -0.49 14.14
C ALA A 18 10.07 -0.70 13.12
N LEU A 19 10.08 -1.85 12.45
CA LEU A 19 11.10 -2.16 11.44
C LEU A 19 11.02 -1.22 10.23
N ASN A 20 9.83 -0.96 9.70
CA ASN A 20 9.66 -0.02 8.58
C ASN A 20 10.02 1.42 8.98
N ALA A 21 9.64 1.85 10.19
CA ALA A 21 10.01 3.17 10.71
C ALA A 21 11.53 3.31 10.82
N VAL A 22 12.22 2.31 11.37
CA VAL A 22 13.70 2.30 11.43
C VAL A 22 14.31 2.40 10.03
N ILE A 23 13.79 1.66 9.05
CA ILE A 23 14.28 1.72 7.67
C ILE A 23 14.10 3.12 7.08
N VAL A 24 12.90 3.71 7.22
CA VAL A 24 12.58 5.03 6.69
C VAL A 24 13.45 6.10 7.35
N ILE A 25 13.51 6.12 8.68
CA ILE A 25 14.33 7.07 9.45
C ILE A 25 15.80 6.95 9.07
N THR A 26 16.33 5.72 9.00
CA THR A 26 17.72 5.48 8.59
C THR A 26 17.98 5.99 7.17
N ALA A 27 17.04 5.78 6.25
CA ALA A 27 17.17 6.26 4.87
C ALA A 27 17.08 7.79 4.74
N PHE A 28 16.41 8.48 5.67
CA PHE A 28 16.41 9.94 5.72
C PHE A 28 17.70 10.51 6.33
N ILE A 29 18.26 9.84 7.35
CA ILE A 29 19.49 10.30 8.02
C ILE A 29 20.74 9.97 7.18
N SER A 30 20.72 8.86 6.44
CA SER A 30 21.90 8.39 5.71
C SER A 30 22.14 9.17 4.41
N THR A 31 23.16 10.02 4.43
CA THR A 31 23.65 10.73 3.23
C THR A 31 24.31 9.82 2.19
N LYS A 32 24.66 8.58 2.58
CA LYS A 32 25.32 7.60 1.70
C LYS A 32 24.33 6.82 0.83
N VAL A 33 23.08 6.70 1.24
CA VAL A 33 22.09 5.86 0.55
C VAL A 33 21.20 6.72 -0.34
N ARG A 34 21.50 6.78 -1.64
CA ARG A 34 20.65 7.46 -2.61
C ARG A 34 19.46 6.57 -2.99
N ARG A 35 18.25 6.91 -2.53
CA ARG A 35 17.00 6.26 -2.93
C ARG A 35 16.16 7.19 -3.80
N THR A 36 15.30 6.61 -4.63
CA THR A 36 14.33 7.39 -5.41
C THR A 36 13.18 7.84 -4.52
N THR A 37 12.53 8.94 -4.87
CA THR A 37 11.35 9.45 -4.14
C THR A 37 10.24 8.40 -4.02
N VAL A 38 10.05 7.57 -5.05
CA VAL A 38 9.05 6.49 -5.07
C VAL A 38 9.35 5.42 -4.03
N TRP A 39 10.63 5.12 -3.78
CA TRP A 39 11.02 4.19 -2.71
C TRP A 39 10.63 4.72 -1.34
N TYR A 40 10.79 6.03 -1.09
CA TYR A 40 10.34 6.64 0.16
C TYR A 40 8.81 6.54 0.29
N SER A 41 8.06 6.88 -0.77
CA SER A 41 6.60 6.74 -0.76
C SER A 41 6.15 5.30 -0.52
N PHE A 42 6.80 4.31 -1.13
CA PHE A 42 6.54 2.89 -0.90
C PHE A 42 6.77 2.49 0.56
N MET A 43 7.91 2.85 1.15
CA MET A 43 8.21 2.52 2.54
C MET A 43 7.28 3.25 3.52
N SER A 44 6.95 4.51 3.26
CA SER A 44 5.98 5.26 4.05
C SER A 44 4.58 4.65 3.97
N ALA A 45 4.18 4.07 2.84
CA ALA A 45 2.89 3.40 2.69
C ALA A 45 2.80 2.12 3.55
N TRP A 46 3.90 1.39 3.75
CA TRP A 46 3.95 0.28 4.71
C TRP A 46 3.82 0.73 6.17
N VAL A 47 4.39 1.89 6.52
CA VAL A 47 4.19 2.48 7.86
C VAL A 47 2.70 2.83 8.05
N LEU A 48 2.08 3.48 7.07
CA LEU A 48 0.65 3.80 7.10
C LEU A 48 -0.24 2.56 7.15
N TRP A 49 0.15 1.47 6.49
CA TRP A 49 -0.52 0.18 6.57
C TRP A 49 -0.54 -0.34 8.01
N CYS A 50 0.63 -0.43 8.66
CA CYS A 50 0.70 -0.90 10.04
C CYS A 50 -0.09 -0.02 11.01
N ILE A 51 -0.04 1.31 10.84
CA ILE A 51 -0.86 2.25 11.62
C ILE A 51 -2.35 1.94 11.43
N SER A 52 -2.81 1.84 10.17
CA SER A 52 -4.22 1.59 9.83
C SER A 52 -4.76 0.33 10.50
N TYR A 53 -4.00 -0.75 10.41
CA TYR A 53 -4.37 -2.04 10.99
C TYR A 53 -4.25 -2.08 12.53
N SER A 54 -3.52 -1.14 13.13
CA SER A 54 -3.37 -0.98 14.58
C SER A 54 -4.36 0.02 15.20
N LEU A 55 -5.17 0.73 14.40
CA LEU A 55 -6.12 1.74 14.92
C LEU A 55 -7.15 1.18 15.90
N LEU A 56 -7.45 -0.11 15.81
CA LEU A 56 -8.43 -0.77 16.66
C LEU A 56 -7.85 -1.27 17.99
N LEU A 57 -6.54 -1.11 18.23
CA LEU A 57 -5.89 -1.50 19.48
C LEU A 57 -6.66 -0.92 20.68
N GLY A 58 -7.01 -1.78 21.63
CA GLY A 58 -7.83 -1.45 22.79
C GLY A 58 -9.34 -1.61 22.60
N TYR A 59 -9.85 -1.66 21.37
CA TYR A 59 -11.28 -1.88 21.05
C TYR A 59 -11.58 -3.26 20.43
N GLN A 60 -10.57 -4.15 20.33
CA GLN A 60 -10.73 -5.47 19.69
C GLN A 60 -11.38 -6.52 20.62
N LEU A 61 -11.11 -6.47 21.93
CA LEU A 61 -11.56 -7.47 22.91
C LEU A 61 -12.93 -7.15 23.49
N GLU A 62 -13.07 -5.95 24.05
CA GLU A 62 -14.26 -5.48 24.74
C GLU A 62 -14.66 -4.08 24.22
N GLY A 63 -15.96 -3.83 24.14
CA GLY A 63 -16.50 -2.60 23.57
C GLY A 63 -16.70 -2.63 22.04
N SER A 64 -17.64 -1.79 21.59
CA SER A 64 -17.84 -1.46 20.18
C SER A 64 -16.97 -0.26 19.83
N PRO A 65 -16.10 -0.34 18.80
CA PRO A 65 -15.29 0.81 18.40
C PRO A 65 -16.19 1.98 17.97
N PRO A 66 -15.78 3.23 18.19
CA PRO A 66 -16.47 4.38 17.64
C PRO A 66 -16.63 4.24 16.14
N PHE A 67 -17.83 4.55 15.62
CA PHE A 67 -18.15 4.43 14.20
C PHE A 67 -17.13 5.15 13.31
N SER A 68 -16.71 6.36 13.69
CA SER A 68 -15.72 7.16 12.95
C SER A 68 -14.35 6.47 12.86
N LEU A 69 -13.88 5.86 13.95
CA LEU A 69 -12.63 5.10 13.99
C LEU A 69 -12.71 3.88 13.08
N CYS A 70 -13.82 3.15 13.17
CA CYS A 70 -14.06 1.94 12.39
C CYS A 70 -14.18 2.23 10.89
N LEU A 71 -14.90 3.29 10.52
CA LEU A 71 -15.02 3.74 9.14
C LEU A 71 -13.69 4.25 8.59
N PHE A 72 -12.95 5.04 9.36
CA PHE A 72 -11.63 5.52 8.94
C PHE A 72 -10.67 4.36 8.71
N GLN A 73 -10.62 3.40 9.63
CA GLN A 73 -9.81 2.18 9.48
C GLN A 73 -10.23 1.38 8.24
N ALA A 74 -11.52 1.16 8.02
CA ALA A 74 -11.99 0.45 6.82
C ALA A 74 -11.55 1.18 5.53
N GLY A 75 -11.68 2.51 5.50
CA GLY A 75 -11.25 3.34 4.38
C GLY A 75 -9.77 3.18 4.06
N THR A 76 -8.91 3.28 5.06
CA THR A 76 -7.46 3.16 4.83
C THR A 76 -7.06 1.74 4.47
N ILE A 77 -7.69 0.71 5.05
CA ILE A 77 -7.45 -0.71 4.73
C ILE A 77 -7.81 -1.06 3.29
N TYR A 78 -8.92 -0.55 2.75
CA TYR A 78 -9.28 -0.82 1.35
C TYR A 78 -8.48 -0.01 0.35
N ALA A 79 -8.06 1.20 0.71
CA ALA A 79 -7.28 2.09 -0.15
C ALA A 79 -5.78 1.71 -0.23
N ALA A 80 -5.23 1.14 0.84
CA ALA A 80 -3.80 0.85 0.91
C ALA A 80 -3.31 -0.23 -0.08
N PRO A 81 -4.00 -1.38 -0.30
CA PRO A 81 -3.55 -2.41 -1.24
C PRO A 81 -3.30 -1.90 -2.67
N PRO A 82 -4.25 -1.20 -3.33
CA PRO A 82 -4.02 -0.71 -4.68
C PRO A 82 -2.95 0.38 -4.71
N CYS A 83 -2.86 1.23 -3.69
CA CYS A 83 -1.77 2.21 -3.56
C CYS A 83 -0.40 1.52 -3.50
N ASN A 84 -0.24 0.51 -2.65
CA ASN A 84 0.99 -0.27 -2.53
C ASN A 84 1.34 -0.98 -3.83
N ALA A 85 0.36 -1.61 -4.50
CA ALA A 85 0.59 -2.28 -5.77
C ALA A 85 1.08 -1.31 -6.85
N LEU A 86 0.49 -0.10 -6.92
CA LEU A 86 0.92 0.95 -7.86
C LEU A 86 2.28 1.54 -7.51
N LEU A 87 2.63 1.68 -6.22
CA LEU A 87 3.96 2.10 -5.79
C LEU A 87 5.03 1.05 -6.15
N THR A 88 4.73 -0.24 -5.96
CA THR A 88 5.61 -1.35 -6.39
C THR A 88 5.80 -1.32 -7.91
N LEU A 89 4.71 -1.17 -8.66
CA LEU A 89 4.76 -0.99 -10.12
C LEU A 89 5.62 0.21 -10.50
N GLY A 90 5.49 1.30 -9.75
CA GLY A 90 6.32 2.50 -9.88
C GLY A 90 7.82 2.24 -9.72
N ILE A 91 8.21 1.47 -8.69
CA ILE A 91 9.60 1.07 -8.48
C ILE A 91 10.11 0.21 -9.65
N LEU A 92 9.32 -0.77 -10.09
CA LEU A 92 9.68 -1.63 -11.23
C LEU A 92 9.80 -0.83 -12.54
N ALA A 93 8.89 0.11 -12.77
CA ALA A 93 8.94 1.01 -13.92
C ALA A 93 10.19 1.91 -13.88
N GLN A 94 10.51 2.51 -12.73
CA GLN A 94 11.74 3.30 -12.56
C GLN A 94 12.99 2.47 -12.82
N LEU A 95 13.03 1.23 -12.32
CA LEU A 95 14.14 0.32 -12.56
C LEU A 95 14.29 -0.01 -14.05
N TYR A 96 13.20 -0.41 -14.71
CA TYR A 96 13.19 -0.72 -16.14
C TYR A 96 13.66 0.47 -16.98
N ILE A 97 13.12 1.67 -16.72
CA ILE A 97 13.47 2.88 -17.47
C ILE A 97 14.92 3.25 -17.22
N SER A 98 15.41 3.18 -15.98
CA SER A 98 16.80 3.51 -15.65
C SER A 98 17.79 2.56 -16.32
N LEU A 99 17.48 1.26 -16.33
CA LEU A 99 18.28 0.25 -17.04
C LEU A 99 18.24 0.49 -18.55
N SER A 100 17.06 0.68 -19.12
CA SER A 100 16.90 0.92 -20.56
C SER A 100 17.60 2.21 -21.00
N ALA A 101 17.49 3.27 -20.21
CA ALA A 101 18.14 4.56 -20.42
C ALA A 101 19.68 4.42 -20.41
N THR A 102 20.23 3.70 -19.44
CA THR A 102 21.67 3.40 -19.37
C THR A 102 22.14 2.61 -20.60
N ILE A 103 21.44 1.55 -20.96
CA ILE A 103 21.76 0.70 -22.11
C ILE A 103 21.67 1.47 -23.44
N LYS A 104 20.72 2.40 -23.56
CA LYS A 104 20.49 3.21 -24.76
C LYS A 104 21.26 4.55 -24.72
N GLN A 105 22.03 4.82 -23.66
CA GLN A 105 22.71 6.09 -23.42
C GLN A 105 21.78 7.32 -23.53
N ARG A 106 20.54 7.18 -23.04
CA ARG A 106 19.53 8.25 -23.01
C ARG A 106 19.24 8.68 -21.57
N ARG A 107 18.67 9.88 -21.40
CA ARG A 107 18.16 10.32 -20.11
C ARG A 107 16.71 9.85 -19.92
N PRO A 108 16.32 9.40 -18.71
CA PRO A 108 14.93 9.14 -18.41
C PRO A 108 14.13 10.46 -18.46
N PRO A 109 12.90 10.45 -18.99
CA PRO A 109 12.09 11.66 -19.02
C PRO A 109 11.63 12.05 -17.62
N SER A 110 11.66 13.35 -17.31
CA SER A 110 11.41 13.89 -15.96
C SER A 110 9.97 13.73 -15.47
N TRP A 111 8.99 13.75 -16.39
CA TRP A 111 7.57 13.65 -16.07
C TRP A 111 7.18 12.30 -15.44
N ILE A 112 7.93 11.24 -15.74
CA ILE A 112 7.64 9.89 -15.24
C ILE A 112 7.68 9.83 -13.72
N ASN A 113 8.60 10.55 -13.07
CA ASN A 113 8.69 10.58 -11.61
C ASN A 113 7.44 11.22 -10.99
N ALA A 114 6.91 12.28 -11.59
CA ALA A 114 5.69 12.92 -11.13
C ALA A 114 4.48 12.00 -11.31
N THR A 115 4.34 11.34 -12.47
CA THR A 115 3.24 10.41 -12.73
C THR A 115 3.26 9.21 -11.79
N ILE A 116 4.43 8.60 -11.57
CA ILE A 116 4.56 7.43 -10.69
C ILE A 116 4.17 7.76 -9.24
N LEU A 117 4.37 9.00 -8.80
CA LEU A 117 3.97 9.43 -7.45
C LEU A 117 2.50 9.87 -7.38
N ALA A 118 2.00 10.55 -8.41
CA ALA A 118 0.64 11.09 -8.41
C ALA A 118 -0.43 9.98 -8.50
N VAL A 119 -0.22 8.97 -9.36
CA VAL A 119 -1.22 7.93 -9.61
C VAL A 119 -1.59 7.13 -8.34
N PRO A 120 -0.64 6.60 -7.54
CA PRO A 120 -0.96 5.90 -6.29
C PRO A 120 -1.73 6.78 -5.30
N ILE A 121 -1.37 8.06 -5.17
CA ILE A 121 -2.04 9.00 -4.26
C ILE A 121 -3.47 9.25 -4.70
N VAL A 122 -3.71 9.52 -5.99
CA VAL A 122 -5.05 9.73 -6.53
C VAL A 122 -5.92 8.49 -6.33
N VAL A 123 -5.38 7.29 -6.60
CA VAL A 123 -6.11 6.04 -6.39
C VAL A 123 -6.42 5.80 -4.91
N TYR A 124 -5.44 6.04 -4.02
CA TYR A 124 -5.65 5.95 -2.58
C TYR A 124 -6.78 6.87 -2.11
N LEU A 125 -6.72 8.16 -2.46
CA LEU A 125 -7.74 9.14 -2.07
C LEU A 125 -9.10 8.78 -2.66
N SER A 126 -9.16 8.32 -3.90
CA SER A 126 -10.41 7.94 -4.56
C SER A 126 -11.07 6.75 -3.86
N VAL A 127 -10.32 5.70 -3.56
CA VAL A 127 -10.84 4.53 -2.84
C VAL A 127 -11.23 4.89 -1.41
N PHE A 128 -10.39 5.67 -0.71
CA PHE A 128 -10.67 6.14 0.64
C PHE A 128 -11.97 6.95 0.69
N VAL A 129 -12.11 7.98 -0.14
CA VAL A 129 -13.32 8.81 -0.22
C VAL A 129 -14.53 7.97 -0.60
N GLY A 130 -14.39 7.02 -1.54
CA GLY A 130 -15.46 6.09 -1.90
C GLY A 130 -15.96 5.25 -0.72
N VAL A 131 -15.04 4.69 0.07
CA VAL A 131 -15.38 3.94 1.29
C VAL A 131 -16.02 4.83 2.33
N MET A 132 -15.48 6.04 2.56
CA MET A 132 -16.05 7.02 3.48
C MET A 132 -17.49 7.38 3.09
N ALA A 133 -17.73 7.66 1.80
CA ALA A 133 -19.04 8.01 1.29
C ALA A 133 -20.05 6.86 1.46
N LEU A 134 -19.63 5.62 1.16
CA LEU A 134 -20.47 4.43 1.35
C LEU A 134 -20.82 4.19 2.83
N GLY A 135 -19.84 4.29 3.73
CA GLY A 135 -20.07 4.09 5.16
C GLY A 135 -20.88 5.21 5.81
N LEU A 136 -20.72 6.47 5.35
CA LEU A 136 -21.53 7.59 5.83
C LEU A 136 -22.99 7.52 5.34
N SER A 137 -23.21 6.95 4.14
CA SER A 137 -24.55 6.79 3.57
C SER A 137 -25.35 5.67 4.25
N ASP A 138 -24.66 4.62 4.71
CA ASP A 138 -25.27 3.46 5.35
C ASP A 138 -24.36 2.95 6.48
N ARG A 139 -24.66 3.38 7.71
CA ARG A 139 -23.81 3.10 8.88
C ARG A 139 -23.78 1.61 9.23
N ASP A 140 -24.85 0.88 8.92
CA ASP A 140 -24.95 -0.55 9.22
C ASP A 140 -24.03 -1.39 8.33
N ARG A 141 -23.47 -0.80 7.27
CA ARG A 141 -22.43 -1.45 6.47
C ARG A 141 -21.08 -1.49 7.14
N VAL A 142 -20.80 -0.57 8.06
CA VAL A 142 -19.49 -0.51 8.72
C VAL A 142 -19.52 -1.47 9.90
N VAL A 143 -19.00 -2.67 9.68
CA VAL A 143 -19.03 -3.73 10.68
C VAL A 143 -17.62 -4.14 11.06
N ARG A 144 -17.45 -4.50 12.34
CA ARG A 144 -16.21 -5.13 12.79
C ARG A 144 -16.15 -6.53 12.18
N ASP A 145 -15.01 -6.88 11.59
CA ASP A 145 -14.81 -8.18 10.98
C ASP A 145 -15.00 -9.32 12.01
N THR A 146 -15.35 -10.51 11.53
CA THR A 146 -15.56 -11.70 12.37
C THR A 146 -14.31 -12.08 13.19
N SER A 147 -13.11 -11.75 12.69
CA SER A 147 -11.84 -11.90 13.40
C SER A 147 -11.66 -10.90 14.56
N ARG A 148 -12.45 -9.83 14.57
CA ARG A 148 -12.32 -8.65 15.44
C ARG A 148 -11.02 -7.86 15.29
N MET A 149 -10.18 -8.18 14.30
CA MET A 149 -8.87 -7.55 14.11
C MET A 149 -8.98 -6.15 13.49
N TYR A 150 -9.96 -5.96 12.60
CA TYR A 150 -10.17 -4.71 11.88
C TYR A 150 -11.65 -4.52 11.50
N CYS A 151 -11.97 -3.32 11.04
CA CYS A 151 -13.28 -2.95 10.51
C CYS A 151 -13.37 -3.12 8.98
N ASN A 152 -14.51 -3.60 8.50
CA ASN A 152 -14.77 -3.84 7.09
C ASN A 152 -16.11 -3.21 6.65
N LEU A 153 -16.34 -3.16 5.33
CA LEU A 153 -17.62 -2.79 4.75
C LEU A 153 -18.36 -4.07 4.34
N SER A 154 -19.60 -4.21 4.80
CA SER A 154 -20.49 -5.29 4.36
C SER A 154 -20.87 -5.10 2.88
N GLY A 155 -21.07 -6.21 2.15
CA GLY A 155 -21.44 -6.20 0.74
C GLY A 155 -20.29 -6.33 -0.27
N GLY A 156 -19.03 -6.40 0.18
CA GLY A 156 -17.89 -6.83 -0.65
C GLY A 156 -17.46 -5.88 -1.79
N ILE A 157 -18.22 -4.81 -2.07
CA ILE A 157 -17.93 -3.87 -3.16
C ILE A 157 -16.54 -3.25 -3.02
N ALA A 158 -16.20 -2.74 -1.82
CA ALA A 158 -14.90 -2.12 -1.56
C ALA A 158 -13.74 -3.12 -1.73
N SER A 159 -13.90 -4.36 -1.24
CA SER A 159 -12.91 -5.42 -1.45
C SER A 159 -12.76 -5.79 -2.92
N SER A 160 -13.85 -5.89 -3.68
CA SER A 160 -13.80 -6.23 -5.11
C SER A 160 -13.10 -5.16 -5.93
N ILE A 161 -13.38 -3.88 -5.67
CA ILE A 161 -12.69 -2.75 -6.33
C ILE A 161 -11.20 -2.77 -6.00
N SER A 162 -10.86 -2.90 -4.72
CA SER A 162 -9.47 -2.96 -4.26
C SER A 162 -8.72 -4.13 -4.90
N ALA A 163 -9.33 -5.33 -4.92
CA ALA A 163 -8.76 -6.53 -5.54
C ALA A 163 -8.59 -6.38 -7.05
N ALA A 164 -9.55 -5.79 -7.76
CA ALA A 164 -9.47 -5.56 -9.20
C ALA A 164 -8.30 -4.61 -9.54
N LEU A 165 -8.16 -3.50 -8.81
CA LEU A 165 -7.06 -2.56 -8.99
C LEU A 165 -5.69 -3.21 -8.72
N VAL A 166 -5.59 -4.01 -7.64
CA VAL A 166 -4.37 -4.78 -7.32
C VAL A 166 -4.06 -5.81 -8.40
N GLY A 167 -5.08 -6.49 -8.93
CA GLY A 167 -4.93 -7.47 -10.01
C GLY A 167 -4.39 -6.84 -11.29
N LEU A 168 -4.94 -5.68 -11.68
CA LEU A 168 -4.47 -4.92 -12.84
C LEU A 168 -3.02 -4.43 -12.65
N ALA A 169 -2.70 -3.89 -11.47
CA ALA A 169 -1.33 -3.48 -11.15
C ALA A 169 -0.36 -4.67 -11.18
N SER A 170 -0.75 -5.81 -10.61
CA SER A 170 0.05 -7.04 -10.60
C SER A 170 0.31 -7.58 -12.00
N LEU A 171 -0.71 -7.57 -12.87
CA LEU A 171 -0.53 -7.95 -14.28
C LEU A 171 0.48 -7.04 -14.98
N ALA A 172 0.38 -5.73 -14.76
CA ALA A 172 1.34 -4.76 -15.30
C ALA A 172 2.77 -4.99 -14.76
N MET A 173 2.91 -5.36 -13.47
CA MET A 173 4.21 -5.71 -12.87
C MET A 173 4.83 -6.92 -13.56
N LEU A 174 4.07 -8.00 -13.76
CA LEU A 174 4.56 -9.20 -14.45
C LEU A 174 5.01 -8.91 -15.89
N ILE A 175 4.27 -8.07 -16.61
CA ILE A 175 4.66 -7.63 -17.95
C ILE A 175 6.00 -6.88 -17.90
N LEU A 176 6.17 -5.94 -16.96
CA LEU A 176 7.41 -5.19 -16.82
C LEU A 176 8.58 -6.07 -16.41
N GLU A 177 8.41 -7.00 -15.47
CA GLU A 177 9.43 -7.96 -15.08
C GLU A 177 9.88 -8.82 -16.26
N GLY A 178 8.93 -9.30 -17.07
CA GLY A 178 9.24 -9.99 -18.32
C GLY A 178 10.08 -9.12 -19.26
N ARG A 179 9.78 -7.83 -19.40
CA ARG A 179 10.57 -6.90 -20.21
C ARG A 179 11.96 -6.62 -19.62
N VAL A 180 12.10 -6.52 -18.30
CA VAL A 180 13.39 -6.38 -17.61
C VAL A 180 14.26 -7.62 -17.86
N TYR A 181 13.68 -8.81 -17.73
CA TYR A 181 14.38 -10.07 -17.98
C TYR A 181 14.89 -10.14 -19.43
N GLN A 182 14.04 -9.82 -20.41
CA GLN A 182 14.43 -9.80 -21.83
C GLN A 182 15.55 -8.79 -22.12
N LEU A 183 15.50 -7.59 -21.51
CA LEU A 183 16.58 -6.61 -21.65
C LEU A 183 17.92 -7.15 -21.15
N LYS A 184 17.92 -7.87 -20.03
CA LYS A 184 19.13 -8.43 -19.43
C LYS A 184 19.70 -9.58 -20.26
N VAL A 185 18.84 -10.43 -20.83
CA VAL A 185 19.26 -11.58 -21.65
C VAL A 185 19.76 -11.16 -23.03
N CYS A 186 19.11 -10.22 -23.70
CA CYS A 186 19.49 -9.82 -25.07
C CYS A 186 20.72 -8.89 -25.13
N ARG A 187 21.14 -8.29 -24.01
CA ARG A 187 22.36 -7.49 -23.92
C ARG A 187 23.10 -7.79 -22.62
N PRO A 188 23.76 -8.96 -22.52
CA PRO A 188 24.70 -9.19 -21.43
C PRO A 188 25.80 -8.13 -21.55
N SER A 189 25.94 -7.33 -20.50
CA SER A 189 26.98 -6.31 -20.35
C SER A 189 28.37 -6.87 -20.55
#